data_AF-A0AA87AQ81-F1
#
_entry.id   AF-A0AA87AQ81-F1
#
_cell.length_a   1.000
_cell.length_b   1.000
_cell.length_c   1.000
_cell.angle_alpha   90.00
_cell.angle_beta   90.00
_cell.angle_gamma   90.00
#
_symmetry.space_group_name_H-M   'P 1'
#
loop_
_entity.id
_entity.type
_entity.pdbx_description
1 polymer ?
#
loop_
_entity_poly.entity_id
_entity_poly.type
_entity_poly.pdbx_seq_one_letter_code
_entity_poly.pdbx_strand_id
1 'polypeptide(L)'
;MDIGIEMGGIASLIEPILKPLATGLEVFGVGVILVGVLIATAGYLRDVFSTDQRKAYEHYRANLGRGILLGLEILIGADIIATIIAPLTWESVGLLGLIVLIRTFLSFSLEAEIDGQWPWTKSANPTAPHDRSPSSSHP
;
A
#
# COMPACT_ATOMS: atom_id res chain seq x y z
N MET A 1 33.26 18.36 -20.16
CA MET A 1 32.10 19.02 -19.55
C MET A 1 30.94 18.62 -20.44
N ASP A 2 30.53 17.35 -20.38
CA ASP A 2 29.72 16.70 -21.44
C ASP A 2 28.55 15.86 -20.90
N ILE A 3 28.44 15.72 -19.57
CA ILE A 3 27.44 14.84 -18.94
C ILE A 3 26.01 15.46 -18.98
N GLY A 4 25.90 16.78 -19.17
CA GLY A 4 24.60 17.48 -19.20
C GLY A 4 23.81 17.31 -20.51
N ILE A 5 24.48 17.05 -21.64
CA ILE A 5 23.82 16.90 -22.95
C ILE A 5 23.29 15.48 -23.15
N GLU A 6 24.01 14.46 -22.67
CA GLU A 6 23.56 13.07 -22.78
C GLU A 6 22.29 12.83 -21.97
N MET A 7 22.22 13.32 -20.71
CA MET A 7 21.07 13.13 -19.81
C MET A 7 19.77 13.78 -20.33
N GLY A 8 19.85 14.95 -20.97
CA GLY A 8 18.70 15.57 -21.62
C GLY A 8 18.23 14.80 -22.86
N GLY A 9 19.18 14.23 -23.61
CA GLY A 9 18.91 13.38 -24.76
C GLY A 9 18.15 12.10 -24.39
N ILE A 10 18.64 11.33 -23.41
CA ILE A 10 17.93 10.11 -22.96
C ILE A 10 16.57 10.44 -22.33
N ALA A 11 16.45 11.50 -21.54
CA ALA A 11 15.16 11.92 -20.97
C ALA A 11 14.11 12.20 -22.06
N SER A 12 14.50 12.90 -23.12
CA SER A 12 13.63 13.22 -24.25
C SER A 12 13.15 11.98 -25.03
N LEU A 13 13.94 10.90 -25.03
CA LEU A 13 13.62 9.64 -25.71
C LEU A 13 12.68 8.76 -24.88
N ILE A 14 12.80 8.80 -23.55
CA ILE A 14 12.02 7.94 -22.64
C ILE A 14 10.71 8.58 -22.16
N GLU A 15 10.64 9.92 -22.06
CA GLU A 15 9.45 10.67 -21.64
C GLU A 15 8.15 10.27 -22.38
N PRO A 16 8.12 10.18 -23.73
CA PRO A 16 6.90 9.82 -24.46
C PRO A 16 6.43 8.38 -24.22
N ILE A 17 7.31 7.51 -23.70
CA ILE A 17 6.99 6.11 -23.36
C ILE A 17 6.56 6.02 -21.90
N LEU A 18 7.31 6.65 -20.98
CA LEU A 18 7.08 6.55 -19.53
C LEU A 18 5.81 7.27 -19.10
N LYS A 19 5.48 8.44 -19.67
CA LYS A 19 4.25 9.19 -19.33
C LYS A 19 2.97 8.34 -19.48
N PRO A 20 2.66 7.79 -20.67
CA PRO A 20 1.44 7.00 -20.84
C PRO A 20 1.46 5.70 -20.03
N LEU A 21 2.64 5.13 -19.77
CA LEU A 21 2.76 3.97 -18.89
C LEU A 21 2.43 4.32 -17.43
N ALA A 22 2.92 5.44 -16.92
CA ALA A 22 2.61 5.93 -15.57
C ALA A 22 1.10 6.13 -15.40
N THR A 23 0.49 6.89 -16.32
CA THR A 23 -0.95 7.14 -16.31
C THR A 23 -1.77 5.85 -16.49
N GLY A 24 -1.31 4.94 -17.35
CA GLY A 24 -1.95 3.64 -17.54
C GLY A 24 -1.94 2.80 -16.28
N LEU A 25 -0.81 2.74 -15.57
CA LEU A 25 -0.68 2.03 -14.30
C LEU A 25 -1.48 2.70 -13.19
N GLU A 26 -1.54 4.03 -13.16
CA GLU A 26 -2.36 4.77 -12.20
C GLU A 26 -3.85 4.45 -12.38
N VAL A 27 -4.36 4.56 -13.60
CA VAL A 27 -5.76 4.23 -13.93
C VAL A 27 -6.05 2.76 -13.65
N PHE A 28 -5.13 1.86 -14.00
CA PHE A 28 -5.28 0.44 -13.74
C PHE A 28 -5.31 0.13 -12.23
N GLY A 29 -4.38 0.69 -11.46
CA GLY A 29 -4.31 0.53 -10.01
C GLY A 29 -5.58 1.03 -9.31
N VAL A 30 -6.04 2.23 -9.66
CA VAL A 30 -7.33 2.76 -9.18
C VAL A 30 -8.49 1.83 -9.58
N GLY A 31 -8.49 1.32 -10.81
CA GLY A 31 -9.49 0.36 -11.28
C GLY A 31 -9.52 -0.92 -10.45
N VAL A 32 -8.35 -1.49 -10.12
CA VAL A 32 -8.23 -2.68 -9.28
C VAL A 32 -8.78 -2.43 -7.87
N ILE A 33 -8.48 -1.28 -7.26
CA ILE A 33 -9.05 -0.89 -5.96
C ILE A 33 -10.58 -0.85 -6.05
N LEU A 34 -11.12 -0.14 -7.04
CA LEU A 34 -12.57 0.01 -7.21
C LEU A 34 -13.27 -1.33 -7.39
N VAL A 35 -12.72 -2.20 -8.24
CA VAL A 35 -13.28 -3.55 -8.46
C VAL A 35 -13.20 -4.39 -7.19
N GLY A 36 -12.07 -4.37 -6.48
CA GLY A 36 -11.90 -5.09 -5.20
C GLY A 36 -12.90 -4.63 -4.14
N VAL A 37 -13.10 -3.32 -4.01
CA VAL A 37 -14.11 -2.72 -3.12
C VAL A 37 -15.51 -3.16 -3.53
N LEU A 38 -15.87 -3.05 -4.81
CA LEU A 38 -17.20 -3.43 -5.30
C LEU A 38 -17.51 -4.92 -5.05
N ILE A 39 -16.54 -5.81 -5.32
CA ILE A 39 -16.70 -7.25 -5.08
C ILE A 39 -16.88 -7.52 -3.58
N ALA A 40 -16.06 -6.91 -2.73
CA ALA A 40 -16.16 -7.07 -1.28
C ALA A 40 -17.52 -6.58 -0.76
N THR A 41 -17.98 -5.40 -1.21
CA THR A 41 -19.27 -4.81 -0.79
C THR A 41 -20.46 -5.64 -1.28
N ALA A 42 -20.43 -6.11 -2.53
CA ALA A 42 -21.48 -6.97 -3.06
C ALA A 42 -21.57 -8.32 -2.31
N GLY A 43 -20.42 -8.91 -1.97
CA GLY A 43 -20.35 -10.11 -1.14
C GLY A 43 -20.92 -9.89 0.26
N TYR A 44 -20.54 -8.79 0.92
CA TYR A 44 -21.06 -8.42 2.23
C TYR A 44 -22.58 -8.21 2.23
N LEU A 45 -23.11 -7.49 1.24
CA LEU A 45 -24.55 -7.29 1.10
C LEU A 45 -25.28 -8.62 0.91
N ARG A 46 -24.69 -9.61 0.25
CA ARG A 46 -25.28 -10.94 0.13
C ARG A 46 -25.25 -11.71 1.46
N ASP A 47 -24.12 -11.65 2.17
CA ASP A 47 -23.90 -12.41 3.39
C ASP A 47 -24.66 -11.85 4.59
N VAL A 48 -24.90 -10.53 4.64
CA VAL A 48 -25.68 -9.91 5.73
C VAL A 48 -27.14 -10.39 5.77
N PHE A 49 -27.67 -10.84 4.63
CA PHE A 49 -29.02 -11.43 4.56
C PHE A 49 -29.05 -12.94 4.85
N SER A 50 -27.90 -13.62 5.00
CA SER A 50 -27.85 -15.09 5.07
C SER A 50 -26.96 -15.69 6.18
N THR A 51 -26.03 -14.93 6.77
CA THR A 51 -25.03 -15.42 7.73
C THR A 51 -24.98 -14.52 8.98
N ASP A 52 -24.43 -15.05 10.07
CA ASP A 52 -24.11 -14.29 11.29
C ASP A 52 -23.30 -13.01 10.96
N GLN A 53 -23.80 -11.86 11.42
CA GLN A 53 -23.29 -10.53 11.07
C GLN A 53 -21.79 -10.37 11.32
N ARG A 54 -21.28 -11.04 12.37
CA ARG A 54 -19.87 -10.93 12.76
C ARG A 54 -18.93 -11.56 11.73
N LYS A 55 -19.29 -12.74 11.21
CA LYS A 55 -18.52 -13.44 10.16
C LYS A 55 -18.59 -12.70 8.82
N ALA A 56 -19.76 -12.15 8.48
CA ALA A 56 -19.92 -11.32 7.28
C ALA A 56 -19.01 -10.09 7.32
N TYR A 57 -18.90 -9.42 8.48
CA TYR A 57 -18.01 -8.26 8.64
C TYR A 57 -16.52 -8.63 8.56
N GLU A 58 -16.09 -9.73 9.19
CA GLU A 58 -14.70 -10.19 9.12
C GLU A 58 -14.29 -10.52 7.67
N HIS A 59 -15.15 -11.24 6.93
CA HIS A 59 -14.93 -11.52 5.51
C HIS A 59 -14.90 -10.25 4.65
N TYR A 60 -15.79 -9.30 4.91
CA TYR A 60 -15.81 -8.02 4.21
C TYR A 60 -14.51 -7.26 4.38
N ARG A 61 -14.06 -7.08 5.63
CA ARG A 61 -12.81 -6.39 5.98
C ARG A 61 -11.60 -7.06 5.32
N ALA A 62 -11.53 -8.40 5.34
CA ALA A 62 -10.44 -9.14 4.72
C ALA A 62 -10.41 -8.98 3.19
N ASN A 63 -11.56 -9.06 2.52
CA ASN A 63 -11.64 -8.92 1.07
C ASN A 63 -11.40 -7.47 0.62
N LEU A 64 -11.91 -6.49 1.36
CA LEU A 64 -11.61 -5.08 1.15
C LEU A 64 -10.10 -4.83 1.25
N GLY A 65 -9.47 -5.28 2.34
CA GLY A 65 -8.05 -5.08 2.58
C GLY A 65 -7.21 -5.67 1.45
N ARG A 66 -7.51 -6.90 1.00
CA ARG A 66 -6.82 -7.55 -0.12
C ARG A 66 -6.95 -6.76 -1.43
N GLY A 67 -8.14 -6.27 -1.75
CA GLY A 67 -8.37 -5.47 -2.96
C GLY A 67 -7.63 -4.14 -2.94
N ILE A 68 -7.62 -3.46 -1.79
CA ILE A 68 -6.90 -2.20 -1.59
C ILE A 68 -5.39 -2.44 -1.67
N LEU A 69 -4.85 -3.44 -0.97
CA LEU A 69 -3.41 -3.76 -0.97
C LEU A 69 -2.90 -4.07 -2.38
N LEU A 70 -3.62 -4.88 -3.15
CA LEU A 70 -3.25 -5.21 -4.52
C LEU A 70 -3.20 -3.96 -5.42
N GLY A 71 -4.20 -3.09 -5.29
CA GLY A 71 -4.22 -1.83 -6.02
C GLY A 71 -3.09 -0.88 -5.60
N LEU A 72 -2.77 -0.83 -4.31
CA LEU A 72 -1.65 -0.03 -3.79
C LEU A 72 -0.30 -0.53 -4.33
N GLU A 73 -0.06 -1.84 -4.44
CA GLU A 73 1.16 -2.38 -5.06
C GLU A 73 1.35 -1.86 -6.49
N ILE A 74 0.27 -1.81 -7.28
CA ILE A 74 0.29 -1.30 -8.66
C ILE A 74 0.54 0.21 -8.66
N LEU A 75 -0.18 0.95 -7.82
CA LEU A 75 -0.04 2.39 -7.73
C LEU A 75 1.39 2.75 -7.35
N ILE A 76 2.03 2.04 -6.41
CA ILE A 76 3.42 2.31 -5.99
C ILE A 76 4.36 2.33 -7.20
N GLY A 77 4.19 1.40 -8.13
CA GLY A 77 4.94 1.39 -9.39
C GLY A 77 4.67 2.61 -10.28
N ALA A 78 3.40 3.03 -10.40
CA ALA A 78 3.02 4.21 -11.19
C ALA A 78 3.72 5.48 -10.69
N ASP A 79 3.77 5.68 -9.37
CA ASP A 79 4.43 6.83 -8.75
C ASP A 79 5.95 6.81 -8.90
N ILE A 80 6.58 5.63 -8.82
CA ILE A 80 8.02 5.51 -9.10
C ILE A 80 8.30 6.03 -10.52
N ILE A 81 7.49 5.62 -11.50
CA ILE A 81 7.63 6.10 -12.89
C ILE A 81 7.38 7.61 -12.97
N ALA A 82 6.34 8.12 -12.29
CA ALA A 82 6.02 9.54 -12.27
C ALA A 82 7.17 10.40 -11.70
N THR A 83 7.86 9.91 -10.66
CA THR A 83 9.03 10.60 -10.09
C THR A 83 10.25 10.61 -11.01
N ILE A 84 10.42 9.60 -11.87
CA ILE A 84 11.54 9.54 -12.84
C ILE A 84 11.39 10.60 -13.94
N ILE A 85 10.16 10.86 -14.40
CA ILE A 85 9.88 11.81 -15.49
C ILE A 85 9.69 13.26 -15.04
N ALA A 86 9.66 13.50 -13.73
CA ALA A 86 9.38 14.82 -13.20
C ALA A 86 10.57 15.79 -13.44
N PRO A 87 10.34 16.98 -14.01
CA PRO A 87 11.42 17.95 -14.19
C PRO A 87 11.90 18.46 -12.83
N LEU A 88 13.22 18.41 -12.58
CA LEU A 88 13.84 18.90 -11.34
C LEU A 88 13.92 20.44 -11.31
N THR A 89 12.78 21.12 -11.32
CA THR A 89 12.69 22.58 -11.02
C THR A 89 12.21 22.78 -9.59
N TRP A 90 12.56 23.89 -8.94
CA TRP A 90 12.15 24.14 -7.54
C TRP A 90 10.62 24.09 -7.34
N GLU A 91 9.84 24.57 -8.31
CA GLU A 91 8.38 24.54 -8.27
C GLU A 91 7.83 23.13 -8.51
N SER A 92 8.31 22.45 -9.55
CA SER A 92 7.86 21.09 -9.89
C SER A 92 8.26 20.07 -8.83
N VAL A 93 9.46 20.19 -8.24
CA VAL A 93 9.92 19.35 -7.13
C VAL A 93 9.10 19.60 -5.88
N GLY A 94 8.70 20.86 -5.61
CA GLY A 94 7.81 21.19 -4.50
C GLY A 94 6.45 20.50 -4.63
N LEU A 95 5.83 20.58 -5.81
CA LEU A 95 4.54 19.95 -6.08
C LEU A 95 4.63 18.42 -6.01
N LEU A 96 5.66 17.84 -6.64
CA LEU A 96 5.93 16.40 -6.60
C LEU A 96 6.15 15.90 -5.18
N GLY A 97 7.00 16.60 -4.42
CA GLY A 97 7.30 16.28 -3.02
C GLY A 97 6.05 16.33 -2.15
N LEU A 98 5.17 17.32 -2.36
CA LEU A 98 3.89 17.41 -1.67
C LEU A 98 2.98 16.23 -1.99
N ILE A 99 2.85 15.84 -3.27
CA ILE A 99 2.03 14.70 -3.69
C ILE A 99 2.56 13.40 -3.07
N VAL A 100 3.87 13.15 -3.13
CA VAL A 100 4.51 11.97 -2.52
C VAL A 100 4.31 11.95 -1.01
N LEU A 101 4.37 13.10 -0.33
CA LEU A 101 4.14 13.22 1.10
C LEU A 101 2.69 12.90 1.48
N ILE A 102 1.71 13.48 0.77
CA ILE A 102 0.29 13.17 0.95
C ILE A 102 0.05 11.67 0.76
N ARG A 103 0.63 11.10 -0.29
CA ARG A 103 0.48 9.68 -0.58
C ARG A 103 1.05 8.80 0.52
N THR A 104 2.27 9.08 0.96
CA THR A 104 2.92 8.30 2.02
C THR A 104 2.09 8.38 3.30
N PHE A 105 1.58 9.56 3.64
CA PHE A 105 0.71 9.76 4.81
C PHE A 105 -0.60 8.99 4.69
N LEU A 106 -1.30 9.06 3.55
CA LEU A 106 -2.56 8.35 3.34
C LEU A 106 -2.38 6.84 3.34
N SER A 107 -1.41 6.32 2.59
CA SER A 107 -1.11 4.88 2.58
C SER A 107 -0.80 4.37 3.99
N PHE A 108 0.04 5.10 4.73
CA PHE A 108 0.39 4.78 6.11
C PHE A 108 -0.83 4.82 7.04
N SER A 109 -1.69 5.84 6.91
CA SER A 109 -2.89 5.98 7.74
C SER A 109 -3.90 4.85 7.50
N LEU A 110 -4.08 4.43 6.24
CA LEU A 110 -4.97 3.33 5.88
C LEU A 110 -4.45 1.98 6.44
N GLU A 111 -3.15 1.73 6.31
CA GLU A 111 -2.53 0.51 6.83
C GLU A 111 -2.63 0.43 8.36
N ALA A 112 -2.40 1.55 9.06
CA ALA A 112 -2.58 1.63 10.52
C ALA A 112 -4.03 1.39 10.97
N GLU A 113 -5.03 1.86 10.21
CA GLU A 113 -6.45 1.62 10.51
C GLU A 113 -6.85 0.15 10.25
N ILE A 114 -6.30 -0.48 9.21
CA ILE A 114 -6.55 -1.87 8.87
C ILE A 114 -5.95 -2.81 9.93
N ASP A 115 -4.69 -2.58 10.32
CA ASP A 115 -3.96 -3.43 11.27
C ASP A 115 -4.31 -3.16 12.75
N GLY A 116 -5.00 -2.05 13.04
CA GLY A 116 -5.40 -1.65 14.39
C GLY A 116 -4.21 -1.37 15.33
N GLN A 117 -3.00 -1.31 14.78
CA GLN A 117 -1.73 -1.19 15.47
C GLN A 117 -0.87 -0.24 14.65
N TRP A 118 -0.30 0.80 15.25
CA TRP A 118 0.70 1.59 14.55
C TRP A 118 1.91 0.71 14.18
N PRO A 119 2.56 0.84 13.02
CA PRO A 119 3.61 -0.09 12.55
C PRO A 119 4.86 -0.13 13.43
N TRP A 120 5.10 0.89 14.27
CA TRP A 120 6.16 0.85 15.29
C TRP A 120 5.75 0.09 16.56
N THR A 121 4.50 -0.34 16.68
CA THR A 121 3.98 -1.15 17.79
C THR A 121 4.25 -2.63 17.51
N LYS A 122 5.51 -2.99 17.26
CA LYS A 122 5.88 -4.41 17.38
C LYS A 122 5.74 -4.76 18.84
N SER A 123 4.75 -5.58 19.18
CA SER A 123 4.61 -6.15 20.51
C SER A 123 5.90 -6.87 20.86
N ALA A 124 6.74 -6.22 21.67
CA ALA A 124 7.75 -6.91 22.44
C ALA A 124 7.00 -7.79 23.44
N ASN A 125 6.62 -8.99 23.01
CA ASN A 125 6.28 -10.08 23.91
C ASN A 125 7.42 -11.08 23.83
N PRO A 126 8.55 -10.85 24.56
CA PRO A 126 9.41 -11.95 24.93
C PRO A 126 8.51 -12.91 25.72
N THR A 127 8.16 -14.01 25.06
CA THR A 127 7.70 -15.24 25.70
C THR A 127 8.51 -15.46 26.97
N ALA A 128 7.92 -15.13 28.11
CA ALA A 128 8.22 -15.79 29.35
C ALA A 128 7.41 -17.08 29.35
N PRO A 129 8.05 -18.25 29.33
CA PRO A 129 7.43 -19.35 30.04
C PRO A 129 8.39 -20.13 30.92
N HIS A 130 7.81 -20.48 32.07
CA HIS A 130 8.02 -21.68 32.85
C HIS A 130 9.21 -21.66 33.81
N ASP A 131 8.91 -21.17 35.01
CA ASP A 131 8.86 -22.02 36.21
C ASP A 131 9.85 -23.20 36.19
N ARG A 132 10.97 -23.00 36.89
CA ARG A 132 11.76 -24.10 37.41
C ARG A 132 11.58 -24.13 38.92
N SER A 133 10.80 -25.09 39.44
CA SER A 133 11.09 -25.92 40.64
C SER A 133 9.86 -26.77 41.01
N PRO A 134 9.95 -27.90 41.75
CA PRO A 134 11.12 -28.68 42.18
C PRO A 134 11.04 -30.18 41.79
N SER A 135 12.16 -30.80 41.46
CA SER A 135 12.23 -32.26 41.32
C SER A 135 12.27 -32.92 42.70
N SER A 136 11.15 -33.54 43.10
CA SER A 136 11.11 -34.52 44.19
C SER A 136 11.76 -35.83 43.72
N SER A 137 12.90 -36.18 44.29
CA SER A 137 13.47 -37.53 44.20
C SER A 137 13.65 -38.09 45.61
N HIS A 138 12.70 -38.92 46.02
CA HIS A 138 12.90 -40.05 46.93
C HIS A 138 13.46 -41.23 46.11
N PRO A 139 14.18 -42.21 46.70
CA PRO A 139 13.93 -42.83 48.01
C PRO A 139 14.94 -42.45 49.09
#